data_AF-A0A917BCQ3-F1
#
_entry.id   AF-A0A917BCQ3-F1
#
_cell.length_a   1.000
_cell.length_b   1.000
_cell.length_c   1.000
_cell.angle_alpha   90.00
_cell.angle_beta   90.00
_cell.angle_gamma   90.00
#
_symmetry.space_group_name_H-M   'P 1'
#
loop_
_entity.id
_entity.type
_entity.pdbx_description
1 polymer ?
#
loop_
_entity_poly.entity_id
_entity_poly.type
_entity_poly.pdbx_seq_one_letter_code
_entity_poly.pdbx_strand_id
1 'polypeptide(L)'
;MTDTSKYNVTDNDQLVDEDADLDKVIHNWPDGRPMTEENTAQYSEQRKKAGRPSLGESGSSPSVAFRLTAQLRSDADALAAEEGRPVSAIAREALEEYIRRHRAS
;
A
#
# COMPACT_ATOMS: atom_id res chain seq x y z
N MET A 1 -7.63 -18.60 -1.89
CA MET A 1 -6.58 -17.65 -2.30
C MET A 1 -7.06 -16.98 -3.56
N THR A 2 -7.32 -15.67 -3.53
CA THR A 2 -7.70 -14.91 -4.74
C THR A 2 -6.47 -14.67 -5.59
N ASP A 3 -6.57 -15.00 -6.88
CA ASP A 3 -5.54 -14.74 -7.87
C ASP A 3 -5.35 -13.23 -8.04
N THR A 4 -4.18 -12.74 -7.66
CA THR A 4 -3.79 -11.33 -7.74
C THR A 4 -2.98 -11.00 -8.99
N SER A 5 -2.65 -12.00 -9.83
CA SER A 5 -1.85 -11.78 -11.05
C SER A 5 -2.51 -10.78 -12.01
N LYS A 6 -3.84 -10.69 -11.99
CA LYS A 6 -4.64 -9.73 -12.77
C LYS A 6 -4.44 -8.25 -12.42
N TYR A 7 -3.72 -7.93 -11.35
CA TYR A 7 -3.40 -6.56 -10.94
C TYR A 7 -1.93 -6.20 -11.14
N ASN A 8 -1.12 -7.10 -11.71
CA ASN A 8 0.27 -6.81 -11.99
C ASN A 8 0.36 -5.89 -13.20
N VAL A 9 0.89 -4.69 -12.99
CA VAL A 9 1.30 -3.79 -14.08
C VAL A 9 2.57 -4.35 -14.71
N THR A 10 2.56 -4.51 -16.01
CA THR A 10 3.63 -5.09 -16.84
C THR A 10 4.18 -4.04 -17.80
N ASP A 11 5.31 -4.35 -18.44
CA ASP A 11 5.92 -3.46 -19.45
C ASP A 11 5.04 -3.25 -20.71
N ASN A 12 3.99 -4.04 -20.88
CA ASN A 12 3.02 -3.89 -21.97
C ASN A 12 1.83 -2.99 -21.59
N ASP A 13 1.68 -2.64 -20.31
CA ASP A 13 0.59 -1.77 -19.87
C ASP A 13 0.89 -0.33 -20.26
N GLN A 14 -0.04 0.28 -21.00
CA GLN A 14 0.07 1.68 -21.39
C GLN A 14 -0.32 2.55 -20.21
N LEU A 15 0.69 3.15 -19.57
CA LEU A 15 0.48 4.22 -18.61
C LEU A 15 0.18 5.50 -19.40
N VAL A 16 -1.07 5.95 -19.34
CA VAL A 16 -1.48 7.24 -19.88
C VAL A 16 -1.33 8.29 -18.78
N ASP A 17 -0.55 9.32 -19.06
CA ASP A 17 -0.32 10.46 -18.16
C ASP A 17 -1.50 11.45 -18.16
N GLU A 18 -2.42 11.30 -19.12
CA GLU A 18 -3.64 12.08 -19.22
C GLU A 18 -4.81 11.37 -18.54
N ASP A 19 -5.69 12.17 -17.93
CA ASP A 19 -6.95 11.66 -17.38
C ASP A 19 -7.73 10.96 -18.52
N ALA A 20 -8.13 9.71 -18.27
CA ALA A 20 -8.90 8.94 -19.24
C ALA A 20 -10.31 9.54 -19.38
N ASP A 21 -10.67 9.96 -20.58
CA ASP A 21 -12.03 10.40 -20.93
C ASP A 21 -12.93 9.16 -21.08
N LEU A 22 -13.74 8.89 -20.05
CA LEU A 22 -14.56 7.68 -19.97
C LEU A 22 -15.71 7.65 -20.99
N ASP A 23 -16.04 8.80 -21.59
CA ASP A 23 -17.08 8.88 -22.62
C ASP A 23 -16.51 8.63 -24.04
N LYS A 24 -15.18 8.66 -24.21
CA LYS A 24 -14.48 8.40 -25.49
C LYS A 24 -13.87 7.01 -25.59
N VAL A 25 -13.40 6.45 -24.47
CA VAL A 25 -12.75 5.13 -24.43
C VAL A 25 -13.71 4.12 -23.79
N ILE A 26 -14.05 3.06 -24.52
CA ILE A 26 -14.97 2.04 -24.00
C ILE A 26 -14.27 1.25 -22.90
N HIS A 27 -14.64 1.53 -21.65
CA HIS A 27 -14.31 0.71 -20.49
C HIS A 27 -15.61 0.15 -19.89
N ASN A 28 -15.57 -1.11 -19.46
CA ASN A 28 -16.73 -1.77 -18.86
C ASN A 28 -16.39 -2.18 -17.43
N TRP A 29 -17.37 -2.03 -16.54
CA TRP A 29 -17.34 -2.62 -15.21
C TRP A 29 -17.30 -4.16 -15.30
N PRO A 30 -16.88 -4.86 -14.22
CA PRO A 30 -16.89 -6.33 -14.17
C PRO A 30 -18.26 -6.98 -14.39
N ASP A 31 -19.35 -6.22 -14.23
CA ASP A 31 -20.73 -6.64 -14.46
C ASP A 31 -21.24 -6.31 -15.89
N GLY A 32 -20.36 -5.82 -16.77
CA GLY A 32 -20.66 -5.53 -18.16
C GLY A 32 -21.32 -4.16 -18.42
N ARG A 33 -21.57 -3.35 -17.39
CA ARG A 33 -22.05 -1.98 -17.58
C ARG A 33 -20.93 -1.08 -18.13
N PRO A 34 -21.22 -0.13 -19.04
CA PRO A 34 -20.20 0.83 -19.48
C PRO A 34 -19.75 1.69 -18.30
N MET A 35 -18.47 2.04 -18.23
CA MET A 35 -17.93 3.09 -17.38
C MET A 35 -18.04 4.40 -18.16
N THR A 36 -18.88 5.33 -17.68
CA THR A 36 -19.04 6.68 -18.24
C THR A 36 -18.71 7.68 -17.15
N GLU A 37 -18.48 8.94 -17.52
CA GLU A 37 -18.23 10.00 -16.53
C GLU A 37 -19.38 10.11 -15.53
N GLU A 38 -20.61 10.06 -16.03
CA GLU A 38 -21.83 10.15 -15.22
C GLU A 38 -21.94 9.01 -14.18
N ASN A 39 -21.76 7.76 -14.60
CA ASN A 39 -21.93 6.64 -13.68
C ASN A 39 -20.75 6.48 -12.72
N THR A 40 -19.55 6.90 -13.13
CA THR A 40 -18.37 6.93 -12.28
C THR A 40 -18.52 8.00 -11.20
N ALA A 41 -19.04 9.18 -11.57
CA ALA A 41 -19.39 10.23 -10.61
C ALA A 41 -20.41 9.73 -9.58
N GLN A 42 -21.51 9.10 -10.01
CA GLN A 42 -22.51 8.52 -9.11
C GLN A 42 -21.92 7.43 -8.19
N TYR A 43 -21.07 6.55 -8.72
CA TYR A 43 -20.38 5.52 -7.94
C TYR A 43 -19.49 6.15 -6.86
N SER A 44 -18.74 7.20 -7.22
CA SER A 44 -17.86 7.91 -6.30
C SER A 44 -18.63 8.62 -5.18
N GLU A 45 -19.75 9.28 -5.49
CA GLU A 45 -20.59 9.97 -4.51
C GLU A 45 -21.22 9.00 -3.49
N GLN A 46 -21.66 7.82 -3.94
CA GLN A 46 -22.15 6.78 -3.05
C GLN A 46 -21.06 6.28 -2.09
N ARG A 47 -19.81 6.19 -2.58
CA ARG A 47 -18.65 5.75 -1.80
C ARG A 47 -18.07 6.86 -0.91
N LYS A 48 -18.21 8.14 -1.24
CA LYS A 48 -17.73 9.27 -0.41
C LYS A 48 -18.32 9.25 1.01
N LYS A 49 -19.53 8.73 1.17
CA LYS A 49 -20.20 8.58 2.49
C LYS A 49 -19.55 7.53 3.39
N ALA A 50 -18.89 6.54 2.80
CA ALA A 50 -18.00 5.62 3.49
C ALA A 50 -16.58 6.12 3.26
N GLY A 51 -16.11 7.07 4.09
CA GLY A 51 -14.75 7.61 3.98
C GLY A 51 -13.71 6.49 3.79
N ARG A 52 -12.55 6.81 3.19
CA ARG A 52 -11.48 5.83 2.92
C ARG A 52 -11.29 4.93 4.15
N PRO A 53 -11.52 3.61 4.06
CA PRO A 53 -11.29 2.71 5.17
C PRO A 53 -9.87 2.92 5.68
N SER A 54 -9.75 3.25 6.97
CA SER A 54 -8.47 3.29 7.66
C SER A 54 -7.76 1.96 7.50
N LEU A 55 -6.44 1.99 7.24
CA LEU A 55 -5.61 0.79 7.40
C LEU A 55 -5.65 0.38 8.90
N GLY A 56 -6.52 -0.58 9.23
CA GLY A 56 -6.69 -1.13 10.57
C GLY A 56 -7.94 -0.64 11.33
N GLU A 57 -8.25 -1.34 12.44
CA GLU A 57 -9.44 -1.15 13.29
C GLU A 57 -9.54 0.26 13.92
N SER A 58 -8.48 1.07 13.85
CA SER A 58 -8.46 2.42 14.44
C SER A 58 -7.63 3.45 13.66
N GLY A 59 -7.21 3.14 12.43
CA GLY A 59 -6.52 4.11 11.54
C GLY A 59 -5.15 4.62 11.98
N SER A 60 -4.61 4.12 13.09
CA SER A 60 -3.23 4.39 13.50
C SER A 60 -2.56 3.09 13.91
N SER A 61 -1.42 2.78 13.30
CA SER A 61 -0.59 1.65 13.72
C SER A 61 0.02 1.94 15.09
N PRO A 62 0.03 0.97 16.03
CA PRO A 62 0.73 1.14 17.30
C PRO A 62 2.20 1.51 17.08
N SER A 63 2.69 2.50 17.81
CA SER A 63 4.06 3.01 17.71
C SER A 63 4.84 2.75 19.00
N VAL A 64 6.10 2.36 18.88
CA VAL A 64 7.04 2.20 20.00
C VAL A 64 8.28 3.05 19.74
N ALA A 65 8.77 3.75 20.75
CA ALA A 65 9.99 4.54 20.70
C ALA A 65 11.11 3.84 21.47
N PHE A 66 12.28 3.68 20.83
CA PHE A 66 13.47 3.09 21.44
C PHE A 66 14.52 4.14 21.76
N ARG A 67 15.22 3.96 22.87
CA ARG A 67 16.47 4.67 23.15
C ARG A 67 17.62 3.81 22.63
N LEU A 68 18.41 4.37 21.73
CA LEU A 68 19.54 3.70 21.10
C LEU A 68 20.84 4.44 21.43
N THR A 69 21.96 3.73 21.37
CA THR A 69 23.26 4.39 21.35
C THR A 69 23.44 5.12 20.01
N ALA A 70 24.30 6.14 19.97
CA ALA A 70 24.58 6.88 18.74
C ALA A 70 25.15 5.95 17.64
N GLN A 71 26.00 5.01 18.03
CA GLN A 71 26.58 4.03 17.11
C GLN A 71 25.50 3.15 16.46
N LEU A 72 24.62 2.54 17.27
CA LEU A 72 23.58 1.66 16.75
C LEU A 72 22.60 2.39 15.82
N ARG A 73 22.31 3.67 16.11
CA ARG A 73 21.52 4.49 15.22
C ARG A 73 22.22 4.72 13.88
N SER A 74 23.51 5.06 13.91
CA SER A 74 24.31 5.27 12.70
C SER A 74 24.39 4.01 11.84
N ASP A 75 24.58 2.85 12.46
CA ASP A 75 24.66 1.57 11.76
C ASP A 75 23.31 1.23 11.08
N ALA A 76 22.20 1.50 11.77
CA ALA A 76 20.86 1.30 11.21
C ALA A 76 20.56 2.25 10.05
N ASP A 77 20.99 3.52 10.14
CA ASP A 77 20.83 4.50 9.05
C ASP A 77 21.66 4.10 7.81
N ALA A 78 22.88 3.57 8.00
CA ALA A 78 23.72 3.10 6.91
C ALA A 78 23.12 1.87 6.20
N LEU A 79 22.65 0.88 6.97
CA LEU A 79 22.00 -0.31 6.43
C LEU A 79 20.70 0.04 5.68
N ALA A 80 19.91 0.96 6.23
CA ALA A 80 18.71 1.49 5.57
C ALA A 80 19.02 2.13 4.22
N ALA A 81 20.10 2.91 4.14
CA ALA A 81 20.53 3.54 2.90
C ALA A 81 21.02 2.52 1.86
N GLU A 82 21.79 1.52 2.28
CA GLU A 82 22.27 0.43 1.42
C GLU A 82 21.12 -0.39 0.83
N GLU A 83 20.13 -0.75 1.66
CA GLU A 83 18.97 -1.56 1.27
C GLU A 83 17.84 -0.75 0.61
N GLY A 84 17.97 0.59 0.55
CA GLY A 84 16.97 1.48 -0.04
C GLY A 84 15.61 1.45 0.69
N ARG A 85 15.60 1.16 2.01
CA ARG A 85 14.37 1.04 2.81
C ARG A 85 14.47 1.82 4.12
N PRO A 86 13.36 2.27 4.72
CA PRO A 86 13.41 3.07 5.94
C PRO A 86 13.87 2.24 7.15
N VAL A 87 14.52 2.90 8.11
CA VAL A 87 14.95 2.29 9.40
C VAL A 87 13.79 1.60 10.14
N SER A 88 12.57 2.10 10.00
CA SER A 88 11.38 1.49 10.59
C SER A 88 11.06 0.09 10.05
N ALA A 89 11.43 -0.20 8.79
CA ALA A 89 11.29 -1.53 8.21
C ALA A 89 12.29 -2.51 8.84
N ILE A 90 13.56 -2.10 8.93
CA ILE A 90 14.63 -2.88 9.60
C ILE A 90 14.26 -3.15 11.06
N ALA A 91 13.84 -2.11 11.79
CA ALA A 91 13.46 -2.23 13.20
C ALA A 91 12.28 -3.20 13.41
N ARG A 92 11.29 -3.15 12.52
CA ARG A 92 10.16 -4.08 12.54
C ARG A 92 10.61 -5.52 12.32
N GLU A 93 11.41 -5.76 11.28
CA GLU A 93 11.92 -7.09 10.94
C GLU A 93 12.75 -7.68 12.09
N ALA A 94 13.67 -6.91 12.66
CA ALA A 94 14.49 -7.34 13.79
C ALA A 94 13.64 -7.70 15.01
N LEU A 95 12.61 -6.89 15.32
CA LEU A 95 11.71 -7.15 16.44
C LEU A 95 10.86 -8.42 16.20
N GLU A 96 10.31 -8.58 14.99
CA GLU A 96 9.55 -9.77 14.62
C GLU A 96 10.40 -11.03 14.70
N GLU A 97 11.62 -10.98 14.17
CA GLU A 97 12.56 -12.10 14.23
C GLU A 97 12.91 -12.47 15.67
N TYR A 98 13.23 -11.47 16.49
CA TYR A 98 13.52 -11.70 17.91
C TYR A 98 12.34 -12.37 18.61
N ILE A 99 11.12 -11.89 18.42
CA ILE A 99 9.91 -12.49 19.01
C ILE A 99 9.71 -13.92 18.48
N ARG A 100 9.86 -14.16 17.18
CA ARG A 100 9.72 -15.50 16.59
C ARG A 100 10.70 -16.49 17.21
N ARG A 101 11.98 -16.11 17.34
CA ARG A 101 13.02 -16.94 17.96
C ARG A 101 12.71 -17.31 19.42
N HIS A 102 12.08 -16.42 20.17
CA HIS A 102 11.79 -16.62 21.60
C HIS A 102 10.40 -17.21 21.90
N ARG A 103 9.48 -17.26 20.92
CA ARG A 103 8.20 -17.96 21.04
C ARG A 103 8.26 -19.42 20.62
N ALA A 104 9.27 -19.79 19.84
CA ALA A 104 9.51 -21.17 19.39
C ALA A 104 10.34 -22.00 20.39
N SER A 105 10.64 -21.44 21.57
CA SER A 105 11.39 -22.06 22.66
C SER A 105 10.55 -22.13 23.93
#